data_AF-A0A2V8DUJ7-F1
#
_entry.id   AF-A0A2V8DUJ7-F1
#
_cell.length_a   1.000
_cell.length_b   1.000
_cell.length_c   1.000
_cell.angle_alpha   90.00
_cell.angle_beta   90.00
_cell.angle_gamma   90.00
#
_symmetry.space_group_name_H-M   'P 1'
#
loop_
_entity.id
_entity.type
_entity.pdbx_description
1 polymer ?
#
loop_
_entity_poly.entity_id
_entity_poly.type
_entity_poly.pdbx_seq_one_letter_code
_entity_poly.pdbx_strand_id
1 'polypeptide(L)'
;MVDETRGLRTDARLARQTGIQIGLTGERPVNSVIGTRKMTARQLWRDHPEKSRLRGAFFQIHFWVGAIVGAYIFMMSVSGSVIVFRNELLNQGVSVEWMVDLHTNLLGGTTGRFVNGIGALSLVVLCVTGAVIWWPGVKFWRRSLAVEWRASFARINWDLHSALGFWGFAFVTLWGVSGIYFVYPDQFTGALSLDPAGWATFWLAQLHFGRFSWLTEVMWAVTGLVPAVLAFTGVFICCRRVVFQKPSNPKVIVN
;
A
#
# COMPACT_ATOMS: atom_id res chain seq x y z
N MET A 1 -1.59 56.81 -61.91
CA MET A 1 -1.28 55.90 -60.79
C MET A 1 -1.70 54.51 -61.21
N VAL A 2 -0.74 53.74 -61.73
CA VAL A 2 -0.96 52.41 -62.31
C VAL A 2 -0.66 51.36 -61.24
N ASP A 3 -1.56 50.39 -61.14
CA ASP A 3 -1.71 49.39 -60.09
C ASP A 3 -0.54 48.37 -60.02
N GLU A 4 0.42 48.61 -59.11
CA GLU A 4 1.53 47.69 -58.79
C GLU A 4 1.08 46.38 -58.11
N THR A 5 -0.18 46.23 -57.72
CA THR A 5 -0.64 45.05 -56.96
C THR A 5 -0.92 43.83 -57.83
N ARG A 6 -0.98 43.99 -59.16
CA ARG A 6 -1.21 42.88 -60.11
C ARG A 6 0.01 42.00 -60.36
N GLY A 7 1.23 42.54 -60.29
CA GLY A 7 2.47 41.77 -60.53
C GLY A 7 2.72 40.70 -59.48
N LEU A 8 2.58 41.07 -58.20
CA LEU A 8 2.86 40.21 -57.04
C LEU A 8 1.95 38.97 -56.92
N ARG A 9 0.75 39.00 -57.50
CA ARG A 9 -0.19 37.84 -57.46
C ARG A 9 0.12 36.77 -58.51
N THR A 10 0.82 37.13 -59.59
CA THR A 10 1.19 36.20 -60.67
C THR A 10 2.34 35.28 -60.25
N ASP A 11 3.33 35.84 -59.54
CA ASP A 11 4.53 35.10 -59.13
C ASP A 11 4.24 34.03 -58.07
N ALA A 12 3.31 34.31 -57.15
CA ALA A 12 2.87 33.36 -56.12
C ALA A 12 2.09 32.15 -56.68
N ARG A 13 1.50 32.27 -57.88
CA ARG A 13 0.88 31.14 -58.57
C ARG A 13 1.89 30.28 -59.33
N LEU A 14 2.92 30.90 -59.90
CA LEU A 14 3.97 30.17 -60.62
C LEU A 14 4.81 29.28 -59.67
N ALA A 15 5.10 29.76 -58.45
CA ALA A 15 5.84 29.01 -57.44
C ALA A 15 5.11 27.77 -56.89
N ARG A 16 3.77 27.69 -57.02
CA ARG A 16 2.98 26.50 -56.62
C ARG A 16 2.95 25.40 -57.67
N GLN A 17 3.27 25.68 -58.92
CA GLN A 17 3.17 24.70 -60.02
C GLN A 17 4.47 23.95 -60.32
N THR A 18 5.63 24.45 -59.90
CA THR A 18 6.93 23.89 -60.29
C THR A 18 7.60 23.01 -59.24
N GLY A 19 7.05 22.87 -58.04
CA GLY A 19 7.61 21.97 -57.00
C GLY A 19 9.04 22.30 -56.55
N ILE A 20 9.57 23.48 -56.92
CA ILE A 20 10.91 23.92 -56.54
C ILE A 20 10.78 24.74 -55.25
N GLN A 21 11.07 24.12 -54.11
CA GLN A 21 11.37 24.87 -52.89
C GLN A 21 12.75 25.50 -53.03
N ILE A 22 12.77 26.80 -53.30
CA ILE A 22 13.97 27.62 -53.21
C ILE A 22 14.26 27.82 -51.72
N GLY A 23 15.22 27.05 -51.21
CA GLY A 23 15.70 27.16 -49.83
C GLY A 23 16.40 28.49 -49.60
N LEU A 24 15.68 29.45 -49.00
CA LEU A 24 16.22 30.72 -48.53
C LEU A 24 15.71 31.01 -47.12
N THR A 25 16.21 30.26 -46.14
CA THR A 25 16.47 30.73 -44.78
C THR A 25 17.32 29.68 -44.09
N GLY A 26 18.54 30.04 -43.70
CA GLY A 26 19.45 29.20 -42.92
C GLY A 26 18.97 29.04 -41.48
N GLU A 27 17.84 28.36 -41.28
CA GLU A 27 17.51 27.80 -39.98
C GLU A 27 18.27 26.48 -39.84
N ARG A 28 19.39 26.54 -39.10
CA ARG A 28 20.08 25.33 -38.65
C ARG A 28 19.04 24.49 -37.92
N PRO A 29 18.97 23.16 -38.13
CA PRO A 29 18.17 22.33 -37.25
C PRO A 29 18.73 22.52 -35.84
N VAL A 30 17.95 23.15 -34.97
CA VAL A 30 18.19 23.11 -33.53
C VAL A 30 17.94 21.66 -33.15
N ASN A 31 18.97 20.84 -33.33
CA ASN A 31 19.10 19.59 -32.62
C ASN A 31 19.06 19.99 -31.16
N SER A 32 17.88 19.89 -30.57
CA SER A 32 17.69 20.01 -29.14
C SER A 32 18.52 18.88 -28.54
N VAL A 33 19.77 19.18 -28.21
CA VAL A 33 20.62 18.40 -27.31
C VAL A 33 19.97 18.51 -25.94
N ILE A 34 18.77 17.95 -25.80
CA ILE A 34 18.24 17.57 -24.51
C ILE A 34 19.06 16.34 -24.16
N GLY A 35 20.26 16.60 -23.63
CA GLY A 35 21.00 15.59 -22.91
C GLY A 35 20.03 15.04 -21.87
N THR A 36 19.58 13.80 -22.06
CA THR A 36 18.82 13.08 -21.06
C THR A 36 19.76 12.92 -19.88
N ARG A 37 19.77 13.91 -18.98
CA ARG A 37 20.58 13.89 -17.77
C ARG A 37 20.21 12.58 -17.07
N LYS A 38 21.12 11.61 -17.08
CA LYS A 38 20.90 10.33 -16.41
C LYS A 38 20.58 10.63 -14.96
N MET A 39 19.33 10.41 -14.56
CA MET A 39 18.88 10.66 -13.19
C MET A 39 19.62 9.69 -12.27
N THR A 40 20.15 10.21 -11.16
CA THR A 40 20.73 9.35 -10.12
C THR A 40 19.65 8.47 -9.48
N ALA A 41 20.03 7.31 -8.91
CA ALA A 41 19.08 6.43 -8.24
C ALA A 41 18.29 7.14 -7.12
N ARG A 42 18.94 8.07 -6.40
CA ARG A 42 18.28 8.90 -5.37
C ARG A 42 17.25 9.87 -5.95
N GLN A 43 17.55 10.53 -7.07
CA GLN A 43 16.61 11.41 -7.76
C GLN A 43 15.45 10.62 -8.36
N LEU A 44 15.73 9.45 -8.96
CA LEU A 44 14.71 8.54 -9.47
C LEU A 44 13.75 8.12 -8.36
N TRP A 45 14.25 7.72 -7.18
CA TRP A 45 13.41 7.32 -6.06
C TRP A 45 12.59 8.48 -5.47
N ARG A 46 13.16 9.69 -5.44
CA ARG A 46 12.50 10.88 -4.92
C ARG A 46 11.33 11.32 -5.81
N ASP A 47 11.56 11.37 -7.12
CA ASP A 47 10.66 12.04 -8.06
C ASP A 47 9.81 11.05 -8.87
N HIS A 48 10.33 9.85 -9.13
CA HIS A 48 9.71 8.81 -9.97
C HIS A 48 9.85 7.40 -9.37
N PRO A 49 9.40 7.17 -8.10
CA PRO A 49 9.56 5.88 -7.44
C PRO A 49 8.91 4.71 -8.20
N GLU A 50 7.90 4.97 -9.03
CA GLU A 50 7.23 4.01 -9.92
C GLU A 50 8.16 3.35 -10.95
N LYS A 51 9.30 3.98 -11.30
CA LYS A 51 10.26 3.42 -12.25
C LYS A 51 11.30 2.51 -11.59
N SER A 52 11.31 2.42 -10.26
CA SER A 52 12.28 1.62 -9.52
C SER A 52 11.91 0.14 -9.51
N ARG A 53 12.86 -0.72 -9.91
CA ARG A 53 12.70 -2.19 -9.82
C ARG A 53 12.49 -2.67 -8.38
N LEU A 54 13.10 -1.98 -7.41
CA LEU A 54 12.96 -2.29 -5.98
C LEU A 54 11.49 -2.15 -5.55
N ARG A 55 10.85 -1.03 -5.89
CA ARG A 55 9.43 -0.81 -5.59
C ARG A 55 8.55 -1.86 -6.26
N GLY A 56 8.88 -2.25 -7.49
CA GLY A 56 8.17 -3.32 -8.21
C GLY A 56 8.25 -4.68 -7.50
N ALA A 57 9.43 -5.09 -7.05
CA ALA A 57 9.61 -6.35 -6.31
C ALA A 57 8.85 -6.35 -4.97
N PHE A 58 8.98 -5.26 -4.20
CA PHE A 58 8.26 -5.08 -2.94
C PHE A 58 6.75 -5.11 -3.16
N PHE A 59 6.26 -4.47 -4.22
CA PHE A 59 4.86 -4.51 -4.59
C PHE A 59 4.36 -5.93 -4.87
N GLN A 60 5.11 -6.76 -5.59
CA GLN A 60 4.73 -8.15 -5.84
C GLN A 60 4.66 -8.97 -4.54
N ILE A 61 5.65 -8.81 -3.66
CA ILE A 61 5.65 -9.48 -2.35
C ILE A 61 4.43 -9.06 -1.54
N HIS A 62 4.21 -7.75 -1.39
CA HIS A 62 3.08 -7.22 -0.63
C HIS A 62 1.74 -7.68 -1.20
N PHE A 63 1.61 -7.67 -2.52
CA PHE A 63 0.42 -8.09 -3.25
C PHE A 63 0.08 -9.56 -2.98
N TRP A 64 1.02 -10.48 -3.23
CA TRP A 64 0.76 -11.91 -3.10
C TRP A 64 0.62 -12.36 -1.65
N VAL A 65 1.46 -11.87 -0.76
CA VAL A 65 1.31 -12.14 0.68
C VAL A 65 -0.05 -11.64 1.15
N GLY A 66 -0.41 -10.39 0.84
CA GLY A 66 -1.68 -9.80 1.25
C GLY A 66 -2.91 -10.54 0.70
N ALA A 67 -2.85 -11.00 -0.55
CA ALA A 67 -3.91 -11.81 -1.16
C ALA A 67 -4.08 -13.16 -0.46
N ILE A 68 -2.99 -13.81 -0.04
CA ILE A 68 -3.02 -15.11 0.63
C ILE A 68 -3.49 -14.97 2.08
N VAL A 69 -2.96 -14.02 2.84
CA VAL A 69 -3.20 -13.91 4.29
C VAL A 69 -4.30 -12.92 4.67
N GLY A 70 -4.94 -12.24 3.72
CA GLY A 70 -5.92 -11.18 3.99
C GLY A 70 -7.10 -11.64 4.85
N ALA A 71 -7.70 -12.79 4.53
CA ALA A 71 -8.81 -13.35 5.32
C ALA A 71 -8.38 -13.71 6.75
N TYR A 72 -7.17 -14.25 6.89
CA TYR A 72 -6.56 -14.54 8.19
C TYR A 72 -6.35 -13.25 9.01
N ILE A 73 -5.76 -12.20 8.43
CA ILE A 73 -5.53 -10.91 9.12
C ILE A 73 -6.85 -10.30 9.57
N PHE A 74 -7.88 -10.35 8.71
CA PHE A 74 -9.21 -9.88 9.04
C PHE A 74 -9.76 -10.58 10.28
N MET A 75 -9.71 -11.92 10.30
CA MET A 75 -10.18 -12.70 11.44
C MET A 75 -9.41 -12.40 12.73
N MET A 76 -8.09 -12.32 12.67
CA MET A 76 -7.26 -12.04 13.87
C MET A 76 -7.46 -10.64 14.41
N SER A 77 -7.65 -9.65 13.54
CA SER A 77 -7.96 -8.28 13.92
C SER A 77 -9.35 -8.17 14.59
N VAL A 78 -10.35 -8.87 14.07
CA VAL A 78 -11.69 -8.92 14.68
C VAL A 78 -11.65 -9.64 16.02
N SER A 79 -11.07 -10.83 16.10
CA SER A 79 -10.99 -11.59 17.37
C SER A 79 -10.18 -10.84 18.43
N GLY A 80 -9.07 -10.20 18.05
CA GLY A 80 -8.27 -9.38 18.97
C GLY A 80 -9.05 -8.18 19.52
N SER A 81 -9.83 -7.51 18.66
CA SER A 81 -10.68 -6.38 19.08
C SER A 81 -11.79 -6.82 20.04
N VAL A 82 -12.33 -8.04 19.87
CA VAL A 82 -13.34 -8.63 20.75
C VAL A 82 -12.75 -9.02 22.11
N ILE A 83 -11.53 -9.58 22.15
CA ILE A 83 -10.85 -10.01 23.39
C ILE A 83 -10.57 -8.85 24.36
N VAL A 84 -10.48 -7.61 23.85
CA VAL A 84 -10.33 -6.43 24.71
C VAL A 84 -11.43 -6.37 25.77
N PHE A 85 -12.67 -6.73 25.42
CA PHE A 85 -13.86 -6.74 26.29
C PHE A 85 -14.07 -8.04 27.07
N ARG A 86 -12.99 -8.75 27.41
CA ARG A 86 -13.09 -10.06 28.09
C ARG A 86 -13.93 -10.04 29.37
N ASN A 87 -13.92 -8.93 30.12
CA ASN A 87 -14.65 -8.84 31.38
C ASN A 87 -16.17 -8.83 31.12
N GLU A 88 -16.59 -8.07 30.10
CA GLU A 88 -17.97 -7.98 29.64
C GLU A 88 -18.44 -9.30 29.03
N LEU A 89 -17.59 -9.95 28.24
CA LEU A 89 -17.87 -11.26 27.65
C LEU A 89 -18.13 -12.32 28.72
N LEU A 90 -17.30 -12.36 29.78
CA LEU A 90 -17.51 -13.25 30.93
C LEU A 90 -18.84 -12.99 31.62
N ASN A 91 -19.19 -11.71 31.83
CA ASN A 91 -20.45 -11.32 32.47
C ASN A 91 -21.69 -11.70 31.64
N GLN A 92 -21.56 -11.79 30.32
CA GLN A 92 -22.63 -12.21 29.40
C GLN A 92 -22.67 -13.72 29.15
N GLY A 93 -21.79 -14.50 29.77
CA GLY A 93 -21.72 -15.96 29.57
C GLY A 93 -21.10 -16.38 28.23
N VAL A 94 -20.38 -15.49 27.54
CA VAL A 94 -19.63 -15.81 26.32
C VAL A 94 -18.29 -16.45 26.71
N SER A 95 -17.90 -17.52 26.00
CA SER A 95 -16.63 -18.20 26.26
C SER A 95 -15.43 -17.36 25.83
N VAL A 96 -14.78 -16.71 26.80
CA VAL A 96 -13.49 -16.02 26.58
C VAL A 96 -12.38 -17.00 26.25
N GLU A 97 -12.41 -18.20 26.84
CA GLU A 97 -11.43 -19.26 26.54
C GLU A 97 -11.45 -19.62 25.06
N TRP A 98 -12.64 -19.84 24.48
CA TRP A 98 -12.79 -20.13 23.05
C TRP A 98 -12.26 -18.97 22.18
N MET A 99 -12.56 -17.72 22.56
CA MET A 99 -12.12 -16.55 21.81
C MET A 99 -10.60 -16.40 21.83
N VAL A 100 -9.98 -16.60 23.00
CA VAL A 100 -8.53 -16.61 23.17
C VAL A 100 -7.91 -17.75 22.39
N ASP A 101 -8.48 -18.96 22.46
CA ASP A 101 -7.96 -20.13 21.73
C ASP A 101 -8.04 -19.94 20.20
N LEU A 102 -9.11 -19.32 19.70
CA LEU A 102 -9.19 -18.90 18.29
C LEU A 102 -8.09 -17.90 17.94
N HIS A 103 -7.86 -16.88 18.77
CA HIS A 103 -6.88 -15.82 18.48
C HIS A 103 -5.43 -16.28 18.67
N THR A 104 -5.13 -17.20 19.58
CA THR A 104 -3.76 -17.64 19.86
C THR A 104 -3.39 -18.93 19.16
N ASN A 105 -4.32 -19.88 19.06
CA ASN A 105 -4.07 -21.23 18.57
C ASN A 105 -4.93 -21.59 17.35
N LEU A 106 -5.74 -20.69 16.81
CA LEU A 106 -6.65 -20.96 15.69
C LEU A 106 -7.56 -22.19 15.92
N LEU A 107 -7.90 -22.48 17.19
CA LEU A 107 -8.62 -23.69 17.62
C LEU A 107 -7.92 -25.02 17.27
N GLY A 108 -6.64 -24.97 16.89
CA GLY A 108 -5.84 -26.10 16.42
C GLY A 108 -4.65 -26.44 17.32
N GLY A 109 -4.67 -26.00 18.57
CA GLY A 109 -3.61 -26.24 19.55
C GLY A 109 -2.22 -25.80 19.06
N THR A 110 -1.23 -26.69 19.15
CA THR A 110 0.16 -26.40 18.77
C THR A 110 0.33 -26.11 17.28
N THR A 111 -0.38 -26.82 16.41
CA THR A 111 -0.35 -26.59 14.96
C THR A 111 -0.92 -25.23 14.62
N GLY A 112 -2.08 -24.88 15.17
CA GLY A 112 -2.68 -23.58 14.89
C GLY A 112 -1.90 -22.42 15.51
N ARG A 113 -1.23 -22.63 16.66
CA ARG A 113 -0.23 -21.69 17.20
C ARG A 113 0.93 -21.45 16.22
N PHE A 114 1.48 -22.50 15.62
CA PHE A 114 2.52 -22.38 14.60
C PHE A 114 2.05 -21.59 13.38
N VAL A 115 0.86 -21.89 12.86
CA VAL A 115 0.24 -21.15 11.74
C VAL A 115 0.01 -19.68 12.11
N ASN A 116 -0.44 -19.40 13.34
CA ASN A 116 -0.61 -18.05 13.86
C ASN A 116 0.74 -17.28 13.89
N GLY A 117 1.83 -17.94 14.27
CA GLY A 117 3.18 -17.38 14.19
C GLY A 117 3.59 -16.97 12.78
N ILE A 118 3.33 -17.82 11.77
CA ILE A 118 3.56 -17.50 10.35
C ILE A 118 2.70 -16.30 9.93
N GLY A 119 1.44 -16.26 10.37
CA GLY A 119 0.53 -15.16 10.07
C GLY A 119 0.99 -13.83 10.67
N ALA A 120 1.47 -13.84 11.92
CA ALA A 120 2.04 -12.66 12.58
C ALA A 120 3.31 -12.17 11.85
N LEU A 121 4.20 -13.09 11.44
CA LEU A 121 5.36 -12.76 10.62
C LEU A 121 4.95 -12.17 9.26
N SER A 122 3.93 -12.74 8.62
CA SER A 122 3.40 -12.23 7.35
C SER A 122 2.87 -10.80 7.48
N LEU A 123 2.22 -10.47 8.60
CA LEU A 123 1.78 -9.11 8.89
C LEU A 123 2.96 -8.13 9.01
N VAL A 124 4.05 -8.54 9.68
CA VAL A 124 5.28 -7.73 9.76
C VAL A 124 5.89 -7.53 8.37
N VAL A 125 5.97 -8.58 7.54
CA VAL A 125 6.43 -8.48 6.14
C VAL A 125 5.55 -7.52 5.34
N LEU A 126 4.23 -7.56 5.50
CA LEU A 126 3.32 -6.61 4.86
C LEU A 126 3.56 -5.17 5.31
N CYS A 127 3.85 -4.94 6.59
CA CYS A 127 4.18 -3.60 7.10
C CYS A 127 5.49 -3.09 6.48
N VAL A 128 6.57 -3.89 6.53
CA VAL A 128 7.87 -3.52 5.97
C VAL A 128 7.75 -3.24 4.46
N THR A 129 7.05 -4.10 3.74
CA THR A 129 6.87 -3.91 2.31
C THR A 129 5.97 -2.72 1.98
N GLY A 130 4.90 -2.53 2.74
CA GLY A 130 3.99 -1.40 2.64
C GLY A 130 4.69 -0.06 2.84
N ALA A 131 5.59 0.04 3.83
CA ALA A 131 6.38 1.25 4.08
C ALA A 131 7.24 1.66 2.87
N VAL A 132 7.84 0.68 2.18
CA VAL A 132 8.64 0.93 0.97
C VAL A 132 7.76 1.32 -0.22
N ILE A 133 6.58 0.70 -0.38
CA ILE A 133 5.66 0.97 -1.49
C ILE A 133 4.94 2.31 -1.33
N TRP A 134 4.66 2.70 -0.09
CA TRP A 134 3.82 3.83 0.27
C TRP A 134 4.31 5.14 -0.36
N TRP A 135 5.63 5.35 -0.42
CA TRP A 135 6.22 6.57 -0.97
C TRP A 135 5.74 6.85 -2.40
N PRO A 136 4.87 7.86 -2.63
CA PRO A 136 4.28 8.13 -3.93
C PRO A 136 5.04 9.22 -4.71
N GLY A 137 6.17 9.71 -4.17
CA GLY A 137 6.94 10.83 -4.69
C GLY A 137 6.55 12.17 -4.07
N VAL A 138 7.48 13.13 -4.14
CA VAL A 138 7.37 14.45 -3.47
C VAL A 138 6.19 15.29 -3.96
N LYS A 139 5.69 15.07 -5.19
CA LYS A 139 4.56 15.83 -5.72
C LYS A 139 3.20 15.42 -5.14
N PHE A 140 3.05 14.16 -4.72
CA PHE A 140 1.75 13.58 -4.40
C PHE A 140 1.64 13.03 -2.98
N TRP A 141 2.68 13.10 -2.15
CA TRP A 141 2.70 12.51 -0.80
C TRP A 141 1.53 12.96 0.08
N ARG A 142 1.17 14.25 0.06
CA ARG A 142 0.05 14.79 0.85
C ARG A 142 -1.28 14.12 0.51
N ARG A 143 -1.49 13.74 -0.76
CA ARG A 143 -2.70 13.06 -1.20
C ARG A 143 -2.78 11.62 -0.67
N SER A 144 -1.65 10.97 -0.44
CA SER A 144 -1.59 9.60 0.10
C SER A 144 -1.91 9.51 1.60
N LEU A 145 -2.02 10.66 2.28
CA LEU A 145 -2.29 10.77 3.71
C LEU A 145 -3.77 10.96 4.05
N ALA A 146 -4.63 11.18 3.05
CA ALA A 146 -6.03 11.55 3.24
C ALA A 146 -6.96 10.74 2.32
N VAL A 147 -8.21 10.60 2.74
CA VAL A 147 -9.26 9.92 2.00
C VAL A 147 -10.17 10.94 1.34
N GLU A 148 -10.33 10.85 0.01
CA GLU A 148 -11.29 11.66 -0.75
C GLU A 148 -12.66 10.97 -0.77
N TRP A 149 -13.54 11.37 0.16
CA TRP A 149 -14.85 10.74 0.35
C TRP A 149 -15.85 10.98 -0.79
N ARG A 150 -15.61 11.98 -1.65
CA ARG A 150 -16.48 12.27 -2.81
C ARG A 150 -16.07 11.53 -4.08
N ALA A 151 -15.03 10.69 -4.02
CA ALA A 151 -14.54 9.95 -5.18
C ALA A 151 -15.33 8.64 -5.43
N SER A 152 -15.00 7.95 -6.52
CA SER A 152 -15.55 6.62 -6.78
C SER A 152 -15.12 5.61 -5.71
N PHE A 153 -15.93 4.57 -5.48
CA PHE A 153 -15.65 3.53 -4.48
C PHE A 153 -14.23 2.94 -4.60
N ALA A 154 -13.77 2.71 -5.83
CA ALA A 154 -12.43 2.23 -6.12
C ALA A 154 -11.32 3.15 -5.60
N ARG A 155 -11.56 4.46 -5.73
CA ARG A 155 -10.63 5.50 -5.31
C ARG A 155 -10.65 5.64 -3.79
N ILE A 156 -11.84 5.67 -3.18
CA ILE A 156 -12.01 5.68 -1.72
C ILE A 156 -11.27 4.48 -1.11
N ASN A 157 -11.46 3.28 -1.64
CA ASN A 157 -10.81 2.08 -1.14
C ASN A 157 -9.26 2.16 -1.23
N TRP A 158 -8.73 2.69 -2.33
CA TRP A 158 -7.28 2.91 -2.47
C TRP A 158 -6.77 3.96 -1.48
N ASP A 159 -7.45 5.10 -1.39
CA ASP A 159 -7.04 6.18 -0.49
C ASP A 159 -7.16 5.76 0.98
N LEU A 160 -8.18 4.97 1.34
CA LEU A 160 -8.36 4.37 2.66
C LEU A 160 -7.22 3.41 3.01
N HIS A 161 -6.88 2.49 2.10
CA HIS A 161 -5.77 1.56 2.31
C HIS A 161 -4.43 2.30 2.48
N SER A 162 -4.18 3.33 1.65
CA SER A 162 -2.97 4.16 1.73
C SER A 162 -2.91 4.96 3.04
N ALA A 163 -3.99 5.65 3.41
CA ALA A 163 -4.02 6.52 4.57
C ALA A 163 -3.93 5.69 5.87
N LEU A 164 -4.75 4.64 6.01
CA LEU A 164 -4.69 3.75 7.17
C LEU A 164 -3.36 3.01 7.25
N GLY A 165 -2.77 2.62 6.12
CA GLY A 165 -1.48 1.95 6.09
C GLY A 165 -0.37 2.85 6.62
N PHE A 166 -0.42 4.15 6.32
CA PHE A 166 0.53 5.12 6.83
C PHE A 166 0.30 5.45 8.31
N TRP A 167 -0.90 5.92 8.66
CA TRP A 167 -1.21 6.37 10.02
C TRP A 167 -1.21 5.22 11.03
N GLY A 168 -1.61 4.03 10.59
CA GLY A 168 -1.58 2.81 11.39
C GLY A 168 -0.25 2.06 11.37
N PHE A 169 0.75 2.49 10.58
CA PHE A 169 1.98 1.71 10.36
C PHE A 169 2.65 1.23 11.65
N ALA A 170 2.94 2.15 12.58
CA ALA A 170 3.61 1.83 13.83
C ALA A 170 2.75 0.90 14.71
N PHE A 171 1.45 1.16 14.76
CA PHE A 171 0.49 0.37 15.53
C PHE A 171 0.37 -1.07 14.99
N VAL A 172 0.13 -1.23 13.69
CA VAL A 172 -0.02 -2.55 13.05
C VAL A 172 1.29 -3.34 13.11
N THR A 173 2.44 -2.68 12.95
CA THR A 173 3.76 -3.31 13.10
C THR A 173 3.95 -3.83 14.53
N LEU A 174 3.60 -3.00 15.54
CA LEU A 174 3.67 -3.41 16.94
C LEU A 174 2.81 -4.64 17.22
N TRP A 175 1.60 -4.69 16.67
CA TRP A 175 0.70 -5.84 16.82
C TRP A 175 1.22 -7.10 16.14
N GLY A 176 1.83 -6.98 14.95
CA GLY A 176 2.51 -8.09 14.30
C GLY A 176 3.69 -8.62 15.13
N VAL A 177 4.54 -7.72 15.64
CA VAL A 177 5.70 -8.09 16.48
C VAL A 177 5.28 -8.74 17.80
N SER A 178 4.29 -8.17 18.48
CA SER A 178 3.76 -8.74 19.71
C SER A 178 3.06 -10.08 19.48
N GLY A 179 2.38 -10.28 18.33
CA GLY A 179 1.85 -11.58 17.94
C GLY A 179 2.93 -12.66 17.84
N ILE A 180 4.09 -12.34 17.24
CA ILE A 180 5.24 -13.25 17.20
C ILE A 180 5.72 -13.57 18.62
N TYR A 181 5.84 -12.56 19.48
CA TYR A 181 6.24 -12.73 20.88
C TYR A 181 5.29 -13.65 21.66
N PHE A 182 3.96 -13.49 21.54
CA PHE A 182 3.01 -14.33 22.29
C PHE A 182 2.93 -15.78 21.80
N VAL A 183 3.28 -16.03 20.54
CA VAL A 183 3.39 -17.38 20.00
C VAL A 183 4.69 -18.05 20.46
N TYR A 184 5.81 -17.31 20.48
CA TYR A 184 7.17 -17.81 20.75
C TYR A 184 7.96 -16.89 21.71
N PRO A 185 7.61 -16.83 23.01
CA PRO A 185 8.18 -15.86 23.93
C PRO A 185 9.68 -16.07 24.16
N ASP A 186 10.12 -17.31 24.41
CA ASP A 186 11.52 -17.62 24.72
C ASP A 186 12.45 -17.36 23.53
N GLN A 187 12.01 -17.74 22.32
CA GLN A 187 12.77 -17.51 21.10
C GLN A 187 12.85 -16.01 20.81
N PHE A 188 11.77 -15.26 21.05
CA PHE A 188 11.72 -13.83 20.81
C PHE A 188 12.63 -13.06 21.78
N THR A 189 12.54 -13.34 23.09
CA THR A 189 13.38 -12.68 24.10
C THR A 189 14.84 -13.09 23.95
N GLY A 190 15.13 -14.36 23.67
CA GLY A 190 16.48 -14.84 23.41
C GLY A 190 17.12 -14.19 22.18
N ALA A 191 16.39 -14.11 21.06
CA ALA A 191 16.89 -13.51 19.82
C ALA A 191 17.19 -12.01 19.97
N LEU A 192 16.43 -11.30 20.80
CA LEU A 192 16.61 -9.86 21.04
C LEU A 192 17.39 -9.55 22.34
N SER A 193 17.87 -10.57 23.06
CA SER A 193 18.51 -10.44 24.37
C SER A 193 17.69 -9.60 25.36
N LEU A 194 16.37 -9.77 25.35
CA LEU A 194 15.44 -9.09 26.25
C LEU A 194 15.24 -9.89 27.52
N ASP A 195 15.09 -9.19 28.65
CA ASP A 195 14.60 -9.80 29.89
C ASP A 195 13.10 -10.14 29.73
N PRO A 196 12.68 -11.41 29.90
CA PRO A 196 11.27 -11.79 29.87
C PRO A 196 10.40 -11.02 30.85
N ALA A 197 10.93 -10.60 32.00
CA ALA A 197 10.25 -9.81 33.02
C ALA A 197 10.61 -8.31 32.96
N GLY A 198 11.30 -7.89 31.90
CA GLY A 198 11.77 -6.52 31.74
C GLY A 198 10.67 -5.53 31.37
N TRP A 199 11.02 -4.24 31.44
CA TRP A 199 10.11 -3.16 31.05
C TRP A 199 9.65 -3.26 29.59
N ALA A 200 10.50 -3.73 28.68
CA ALA A 200 10.18 -3.81 27.26
C ALA A 200 9.09 -4.86 26.97
N THR A 201 9.20 -6.06 27.54
CA THR A 201 8.20 -7.13 27.40
C THR A 201 6.90 -6.76 28.11
N PHE A 202 6.99 -6.09 29.27
CA PHE A 202 5.84 -5.50 29.95
C PHE A 202 5.06 -4.54 29.04
N TRP A 203 5.72 -3.52 28.49
CA TRP A 203 5.05 -2.55 27.62
C TRP A 203 4.55 -3.17 26.32
N LEU A 204 5.28 -4.13 25.75
CA LEU A 204 4.83 -4.89 24.58
C LEU A 204 3.50 -5.60 24.86
N ALA A 205 3.37 -6.22 26.04
CA ALA A 205 2.12 -6.86 26.45
C ALA A 205 0.99 -5.85 26.71
N GLN A 206 1.28 -4.74 27.40
CA GLN A 206 0.29 -3.70 27.64
C GLN A 206 -0.24 -3.08 26.34
N LEU A 207 0.65 -2.82 25.38
CA LEU A 207 0.30 -2.29 24.06
C LEU A 207 -0.44 -3.33 23.21
N HIS A 208 -0.14 -4.63 23.33
CA HIS A 208 -0.92 -5.64 22.61
C HIS A 208 -2.36 -5.71 23.16
N PHE A 209 -2.52 -5.83 24.48
CA PHE A 209 -3.83 -6.03 25.10
C PHE A 209 -4.65 -4.76 25.34
N GLY A 210 -4.08 -3.57 25.14
CA GLY A 210 -4.79 -2.31 25.36
C GLY A 210 -5.04 -1.96 26.82
N ARG A 211 -4.26 -2.53 27.75
CA ARG A 211 -4.48 -2.41 29.20
C ARG A 211 -3.88 -1.12 29.75
N PHE A 212 -4.43 0.02 29.35
CA PHE A 212 -4.06 1.30 29.93
C PHE A 212 -5.12 1.70 30.94
N SER A 213 -4.74 1.87 32.21
CA SER A 213 -5.65 2.25 33.30
C SER A 213 -6.43 3.57 33.04
N TRP A 214 -6.06 4.33 32.00
CA TRP A 214 -6.59 5.65 31.66
C TRP A 214 -7.19 5.76 30.23
N LEU A 215 -7.08 4.72 29.39
CA LEU A 215 -7.57 4.73 28.00
C LEU A 215 -8.76 3.78 27.87
N THR A 216 -9.87 4.26 27.32
CA THR A 216 -11.10 3.45 27.18
C THR A 216 -10.86 2.26 26.25
N GLU A 217 -11.13 1.05 26.72
CA GLU A 217 -11.07 -0.22 25.98
C GLU A 217 -11.69 -0.13 24.58
N VAL A 218 -12.78 0.64 24.44
CA VAL A 218 -13.45 0.93 23.17
C VAL A 218 -12.53 1.54 22.12
N MET A 219 -11.72 2.54 22.49
CA MET A 219 -10.79 3.20 21.57
C MET A 219 -9.70 2.22 21.10
N TRP A 220 -9.22 1.35 21.99
CA TRP A 220 -8.25 0.33 21.64
C TRP A 220 -8.84 -0.73 20.72
N ALA A 221 -10.07 -1.18 21.01
CA ALA A 221 -10.80 -2.13 20.17
C ALA A 221 -11.08 -1.55 18.77
N VAL A 222 -11.48 -0.28 18.66
CA VAL A 222 -11.69 0.40 17.36
C VAL A 222 -10.38 0.48 16.58
N THR A 223 -9.27 0.83 17.23
CA THR A 223 -7.95 0.87 16.59
C THR A 223 -7.50 -0.53 16.18
N GLY A 224 -7.86 -1.54 16.97
CA GLY A 224 -7.64 -2.96 16.68
C GLY A 224 -8.32 -3.48 15.41
N LEU A 225 -9.30 -2.75 14.85
CA LEU A 225 -9.93 -3.06 13.57
C LEU A 225 -9.18 -2.52 12.35
N VAL A 226 -8.15 -1.68 12.54
CA VAL A 226 -7.36 -1.12 11.43
C VAL A 226 -6.77 -2.22 10.52
N PRO A 227 -6.14 -3.30 11.03
CA PRO A 227 -5.65 -4.38 10.18
C PRO A 227 -6.78 -5.09 9.41
N ALA A 228 -7.98 -5.25 9.99
CA ALA A 228 -9.13 -5.81 9.27
C ALA A 228 -9.56 -4.93 8.09
N VAL A 229 -9.62 -3.60 8.28
CA VAL A 229 -9.94 -2.67 7.19
C VAL A 229 -8.85 -2.68 6.13
N LEU A 230 -7.57 -2.73 6.51
CA LEU A 230 -6.45 -2.87 5.58
C LEU A 230 -6.50 -4.17 4.78
N ALA A 231 -6.80 -5.29 5.43
CA ALA A 231 -6.96 -6.58 4.77
C ALA A 231 -8.12 -6.56 3.78
N PHE A 232 -9.30 -6.07 4.19
CA PHE A 232 -10.48 -5.97 3.32
C PHE A 232 -10.21 -5.09 2.11
N THR A 233 -9.71 -3.86 2.33
CA THR A 233 -9.40 -2.92 1.26
C THR A 233 -8.29 -3.43 0.34
N GLY A 234 -7.28 -4.12 0.88
CA GLY A 234 -6.19 -4.73 0.13
C GLY A 234 -6.66 -5.88 -0.76
N VAL A 235 -7.47 -6.80 -0.23
CA VAL A 235 -8.07 -7.90 -1.00
C VAL A 235 -8.95 -7.35 -2.13
N PHE A 236 -9.75 -6.31 -1.88
CA PHE A 236 -10.53 -5.65 -2.92
C PHE A 236 -9.65 -5.10 -4.06
N ILE A 237 -8.51 -4.46 -3.74
CA ILE A 237 -7.54 -3.99 -4.73
C ILE A 237 -6.96 -5.18 -5.53
N CYS A 238 -6.67 -6.29 -4.86
CA CYS A 238 -6.15 -7.50 -5.49
C CYS A 238 -7.16 -8.10 -6.48
N CYS A 239 -8.40 -8.30 -6.06
CA CYS A 239 -9.48 -8.78 -6.91
C CYS A 239 -9.70 -7.85 -8.11
N ARG A 240 -9.71 -6.52 -7.90
CA ARG A 240 -9.85 -5.54 -8.98
C ARG A 240 -8.71 -5.63 -10.01
N ARG A 241 -7.47 -5.87 -9.57
CA ARG A 241 -6.31 -5.94 -10.47
C ARG A 241 -6.20 -7.26 -11.23
N VAL A 242 -6.64 -8.38 -10.65
CA VAL A 242 -6.50 -9.72 -11.24
C VAL A 242 -7.76 -10.14 -12.00
N VAL A 243 -8.93 -9.97 -11.40
CA VAL A 243 -10.20 -10.54 -11.92
C VAL A 243 -10.87 -9.60 -12.94
N PHE A 244 -10.80 -8.29 -12.72
CA PHE A 244 -11.56 -7.31 -13.51
C PHE A 244 -10.74 -6.63 -14.63
N GLN A 245 -9.67 -7.26 -15.11
CA GLN A 245 -9.00 -6.77 -16.32
C GLN A 245 -9.97 -6.90 -17.49
N LYS A 246 -10.41 -5.77 -18.07
CA LYS A 246 -11.18 -5.79 -19.32
C LYS A 246 -10.35 -6.55 -20.35
N PRO A 247 -10.89 -7.57 -21.05
CA PRO A 247 -10.17 -8.17 -22.17
C PRO A 247 -9.81 -7.05 -23.14
N SER A 248 -8.52 -6.96 -23.47
CA SER A 248 -8.04 -6.04 -24.49
C SER A 248 -8.83 -6.30 -25.77
N ASN A 249 -9.42 -5.23 -26.31
CA ASN A 249 -10.22 -5.26 -27.53
C ASN A 249 -9.49 -6.14 -28.56
N PRO A 250 -10.08 -7.24 -29.07
CA PRO A 250 -9.41 -8.05 -30.08
C PRO A 250 -9.06 -7.07 -31.21
N LYS A 251 -7.76 -6.98 -31.53
CA LYS A 251 -7.30 -6.18 -32.66
C LYS A 251 -8.18 -6.60 -33.83
N VAL A 252 -8.95 -5.66 -34.36
CA VAL A 252 -9.59 -5.82 -35.67
C VAL A 252 -8.43 -6.13 -36.61
N ILE A 253 -8.31 -7.39 -37.01
CA ILE A 253 -7.41 -7.81 -38.07
C ILE A 253 -8.04 -7.18 -39.31
N VAL A 254 -7.55 -6.00 -39.68
CA VAL A 254 -7.85 -5.42 -40.98
C VAL A 254 -7.09 -6.29 -41.98
N ASN A 255 -7.86 -6.97 -42.83
CA ASN A 255 -7.42 -7.92 -43.85
C ASN A 255 -6.24 -7.44 -44.68
#